data_AF-A0A7Y5G5L2-F1
#
_entry.id   AF-A0A7Y5G5L2-F1
#
_cell.length_a   1.000
_cell.length_b   1.000
_cell.length_c   1.000
_cell.angle_alpha   90.00
_cell.angle_beta   90.00
_cell.angle_gamma   90.00
#
_symmetry.space_group_name_H-M   'P 1'
#
loop_
_entity.id
_entity.type
_entity.pdbx_description
1 polymer ?
#
loop_
_entity_poly.entity_id
_entity_poly.type
_entity_poly.pdbx_seq_one_letter_code
_entity_poly.pdbx_strand_id
1 'polypeptide(L)'
;MNAQKTSALSLIFSAVPLLLAGFDAVVHANPFGWIYLCAGIVYVIVFFKTRNHNQTWLTYFGSAILLVVAADMVAQNKKYLPYAYLAAAIVNVIFPVIM
;
A
#
# COMPACT_ATOMS: atom_id res chain seq x y z
N MET A 1 18.31 13.87 10.17
CA MET A 1 18.14 12.40 10.30
C MET A 1 16.68 11.93 10.43
N ASN A 2 15.67 12.81 10.51
CA ASN A 2 14.26 12.38 10.66
C ASN A 2 13.54 12.03 9.35
N ALA A 3 13.86 12.68 8.22
CA ALA A 3 13.20 12.43 6.92
C ALA A 3 13.41 11.00 6.36
N GLN A 4 14.49 10.33 6.75
CA GLN A 4 14.83 9.01 6.23
C GLN A 4 14.04 7.88 6.91
N LYS A 5 13.63 8.07 8.17
CA LYS A 5 12.82 7.09 8.93
C LYS A 5 11.36 7.13 8.51
N THR A 6 10.79 8.32 8.27
CA THR A 6 9.43 8.52 7.74
C THR A 6 9.25 7.90 6.35
N SER A 7 10.26 8.06 5.49
CA SER A 7 10.28 7.46 4.17
C SER A 7 10.19 5.92 4.26
N ALA A 8 11.01 5.27 5.08
CA ALA A 8 11.00 3.80 5.20
C ALA A 8 9.66 3.23 5.71
N LEU A 9 9.00 3.91 6.65
CA LEU A 9 7.68 3.48 7.18
C LEU A 9 6.58 3.56 6.11
N SER A 10 6.59 4.58 5.26
CA SER A 10 5.61 4.67 4.15
C SER A 10 5.74 3.53 3.14
N LEU A 11 6.97 3.03 2.91
CA LEU A 11 7.21 1.86 2.07
C LEU A 11 6.64 0.60 2.73
N ILE A 12 6.84 0.43 4.04
CA ILE A 12 6.33 -0.73 4.78
C ILE A 12 4.80 -0.73 4.80
N PHE A 13 4.15 0.41 5.07
CA PHE A 13 2.68 0.46 5.16
C PHE A 13 1.96 0.52 3.82
N SER A 14 2.66 0.78 2.71
CA SER A 14 2.07 0.80 1.37
C SER A 14 2.45 -0.41 0.53
N ALA A 15 3.75 -0.64 0.32
CA ALA A 15 4.21 -1.65 -0.62
C ALA A 15 4.02 -3.07 -0.08
N VAL A 16 4.30 -3.30 1.21
CA VAL A 16 4.22 -4.66 1.78
C VAL A 16 2.79 -5.20 1.76
N PRO A 17 1.75 -4.44 2.19
CA PRO A 17 0.38 -4.92 2.08
C PRO A 17 -0.05 -5.11 0.62
N LEU A 18 0.37 -4.25 -0.31
CA LEU A 18 0.05 -4.42 -1.74
C LEU A 18 0.66 -5.70 -2.32
N LEU A 19 1.90 -6.00 -1.99
CA LEU A 19 2.57 -7.22 -2.42
C LEU A 19 1.94 -8.47 -1.79
N LEU A 20 1.59 -8.42 -0.50
CA LEU A 20 0.90 -9.51 0.20
C LEU A 20 -0.52 -9.73 -0.36
N ALA A 21 -1.26 -8.66 -0.61
CA ALA A 21 -2.60 -8.73 -1.21
C ALA A 21 -2.54 -9.30 -2.63
N GLY A 22 -1.56 -8.87 -3.42
CA GLY A 22 -1.36 -9.39 -4.76
C GLY A 22 -0.95 -10.86 -4.78
N PHE A 23 -0.05 -11.27 -3.89
CA PHE A 23 0.31 -12.68 -3.76
C PHE A 23 -0.88 -13.54 -3.33
N ASP A 24 -1.64 -13.12 -2.31
CA ASP A 24 -2.85 -13.81 -1.85
C ASP A 24 -3.89 -13.92 -2.98
N ALA A 25 -4.13 -12.84 -3.71
CA ALA A 25 -5.07 -12.82 -4.83
C ALA A 25 -4.61 -13.73 -6.00
N VAL A 26 -3.31 -13.80 -6.32
CA VAL A 26 -2.78 -14.73 -7.33
C VAL A 26 -2.96 -16.19 -6.88
N VAL A 27 -2.70 -16.50 -5.61
CA VAL A 27 -2.90 -17.85 -5.05
C VAL A 27 -4.37 -18.27 -5.10
N HIS A 28 -5.30 -17.34 -4.91
CA HIS A 28 -6.74 -17.58 -4.99
C HIS A 28 -7.33 -17.39 -6.40
N ALA A 29 -6.49 -17.36 -7.45
CA ALA A 29 -6.89 -17.22 -8.86
C ALA A 29 -7.73 -15.96 -9.16
N ASN A 30 -7.59 -14.90 -8.35
CA ASN A 30 -8.22 -13.62 -8.62
C ASN A 30 -7.39 -12.85 -9.67
N PRO A 31 -7.97 -12.45 -10.83
CA PRO A 31 -7.26 -11.74 -11.89
C PRO A 31 -6.70 -10.37 -11.43
N PHE A 32 -7.24 -9.79 -10.36
CA PHE A 32 -6.73 -8.54 -9.79
C PHE A 32 -5.41 -8.70 -9.02
N GLY A 33 -4.99 -9.93 -8.71
CA GLY A 33 -3.75 -10.18 -7.96
C GLY A 33 -2.48 -9.68 -8.66
N TRP A 34 -2.41 -9.84 -9.98
CA TRP A 34 -1.31 -9.31 -10.78
C TRP A 34 -1.27 -7.79 -10.77
N ILE A 35 -2.43 -7.13 -10.75
CA ILE A 35 -2.54 -5.68 -10.68
C ILE A 35 -1.99 -5.17 -9.34
N TYR A 36 -2.31 -5.83 -8.23
CA TYR A 36 -1.79 -5.47 -6.90
C TYR A 36 -0.29 -5.72 -6.77
N LEU A 37 0.22 -6.82 -7.32
CA LEU A 37 1.66 -7.08 -7.38
C LEU A 37 2.40 -6.02 -8.19
N CYS A 38 1.91 -5.70 -9.39
CA CYS A 38 2.47 -4.64 -10.21
C CYS A 38 2.42 -3.28 -9.51
N ALA A 39 1.31 -2.96 -8.85
CA ALA A 39 1.15 -1.71 -8.09
C ALA A 39 2.16 -1.63 -6.92
N GLY A 40 2.36 -2.73 -6.19
CA GLY A 40 3.37 -2.80 -5.12
C GLY A 40 4.79 -2.63 -5.65
N ILE A 41 5.15 -3.28 -6.76
CA ILE A 41 6.47 -3.15 -7.40
C ILE A 41 6.69 -1.72 -7.90
N VAL A 42 5.71 -1.13 -8.60
CA VAL A 42 5.77 0.25 -9.08
C VAL A 42 5.94 1.20 -7.89
N TYR A 43 5.22 0.99 -6.79
CA TYR A 43 5.36 1.80 -5.58
C TYR A 43 6.80 1.76 -5.04
N VAL A 44 7.40 0.58 -4.94
CA VAL A 44 8.80 0.42 -4.50
C VAL A 44 9.76 1.14 -5.44
N ILE A 45 9.61 0.96 -6.76
CA ILE A 45 10.47 1.61 -7.76
C ILE A 45 10.38 3.13 -7.66
N VAL A 46 9.16 3.67 -7.62
CA VAL A 46 8.94 5.11 -7.54
C VAL A 46 9.47 5.65 -6.22
N PHE A 47 9.24 4.96 -5.10
CA PHE A 47 9.77 5.34 -3.80
C PHE A 47 11.30 5.49 -3.80
N PHE A 48 12.04 4.54 -4.37
CA PHE A 48 13.49 4.63 -4.51
C PHE A 48 13.92 5.77 -5.44
N LYS A 49 13.18 5.99 -6.53
CA LYS A 49 13.47 7.06 -7.51
C LYS A 49 13.17 8.46 -6.96
N THR A 50 12.15 8.63 -6.13
CA THR A 50 11.71 9.90 -5.56
C THR A 50 12.18 10.11 -4.12
N ARG A 51 13.22 9.40 -3.67
CA ARG A 51 13.74 9.47 -2.29
C ARG A 51 14.14 10.89 -1.84
N ASN A 52 14.43 11.80 -2.78
CA ASN A 52 14.82 13.18 -2.52
C ASN A 52 13.71 14.23 -2.77
N HIS A 53 12.52 13.83 -3.20
CA HIS A 53 11.41 14.74 -3.49
C HIS A 53 10.24 14.52 -2.53
N ASN A 54 9.38 15.54 -2.40
CA ASN A 54 8.20 15.49 -1.54
C ASN A 54 7.29 14.33 -1.97
N GLN A 55 7.18 13.28 -1.15
CA GLN A 55 6.52 12.01 -1.51
C GLN A 55 5.01 12.00 -1.22
N THR A 56 4.42 13.15 -0.90
CA THR A 56 3.02 13.28 -0.48
C THR A 56 2.05 12.64 -1.48
N TRP A 57 2.28 12.86 -2.78
CA TRP A 57 1.46 12.28 -3.84
C TRP A 57 1.56 10.76 -3.92
N LEU A 58 2.73 10.20 -3.61
CA LEU A 58 2.97 8.76 -3.60
C LEU A 58 2.20 8.11 -2.45
N THR A 59 2.20 8.75 -1.28
CA THR A 59 1.43 8.31 -0.12
C THR A 59 -0.07 8.26 -0.42
N TYR A 60 -0.63 9.33 -1.01
CA TYR A 60 -2.04 9.34 -1.40
C TYR A 60 -2.37 8.24 -2.42
N PHE A 61 -1.48 8.02 -3.40
CA PHE A 61 -1.65 6.97 -4.39
C PHE A 61 -1.62 5.57 -3.74
N GLY A 62 -0.65 5.30 -2.86
CA GLY A 62 -0.58 4.04 -2.11
C GLY A 62 -1.82 3.80 -1.26
N SER A 63 -2.30 4.81 -0.55
CA SER A 63 -3.51 4.71 0.27
C SER A 63 -4.78 4.50 -0.57
N ALA A 64 -4.88 5.11 -1.75
CA ALA A 64 -5.98 4.86 -2.67
C ALA A 64 -6.00 3.40 -3.13
N ILE A 65 -4.86 2.82 -3.48
CA ILE A 65 -4.79 1.40 -3.87
C ILE A 65 -5.12 0.49 -2.69
N LEU A 66 -4.64 0.79 -1.47
CA LEU A 66 -4.98 0.02 -0.28
C LEU A 66 -6.49 0.03 0.03
N LEU A 67 -7.18 1.14 -0.22
CA LEU A 67 -8.65 1.22 -0.10
C LEU A 67 -9.35 0.36 -1.16
N VAL A 68 -8.84 0.34 -2.39
CA VAL A 68 -9.35 -0.54 -3.45
C VAL A 68 -9.17 -2.01 -3.06
N VAL A 69 -7.99 -2.38 -2.55
CA VAL A 69 -7.70 -3.73 -2.05
C VAL A 69 -8.62 -4.09 -0.88
N ALA A 70 -8.86 -3.17 0.06
CA ALA A 70 -9.78 -3.40 1.16
C ALA A 70 -11.21 -3.67 0.65
N ALA A 71 -11.69 -2.88 -0.32
CA ALA A 71 -13.01 -3.08 -0.93
C ALA A 71 -13.13 -4.42 -1.67
N ASP A 72 -12.10 -4.82 -2.40
CA ASP A 72 -12.04 -6.12 -3.08
C ASP A 72 -12.03 -7.29 -2.07
N MET A 73 -11.30 -7.17 -0.96
CA MET A 73 -11.30 -8.17 0.10
C MET A 73 -12.67 -8.29 0.82
N VAL A 74 -13.43 -7.19 0.92
CA VAL A 74 -14.83 -7.22 1.38
C VAL A 74 -15.70 -7.97 0.37
N ALA A 75 -15.55 -7.69 -0.92
CA ALA A 75 -16.28 -8.39 -1.98
C ALA A 75 -15.98 -9.90 -2.00
N GLN A 76 -14.76 -10.30 -1.62
CA GLN A 76 -14.36 -11.69 -1.45
C GLN A 76 -14.80 -12.33 -0.11
N ASN A 77 -15.61 -11.65 0.70
CA ASN A 77 -16.07 -12.11 2.02
C ASN A 77 -14.94 -12.45 3.02
N LYS A 78 -13.73 -11.89 2.85
CA LYS A 78 -12.64 -12.12 3.81
C LYS A 78 -12.89 -11.27 5.07
N LYS A 79 -13.10 -11.93 6.21
CA LYS A 79 -13.60 -11.29 7.45
C LYS A 79 -12.65 -10.27 8.09
N TYR A 80 -11.34 -10.49 8.08
CA TYR A 80 -10.39 -9.68 8.87
C TYR A 80 -9.35 -8.94 8.01
N LEU A 81 -9.08 -9.42 6.80
CA LEU A 81 -8.12 -8.83 5.86
C LEU A 81 -8.47 -7.39 5.43
N PRO A 82 -9.73 -7.04 5.10
CA PRO A 82 -10.08 -5.68 4.71
C PRO A 82 -9.72 -4.63 5.76
N TYR A 83 -9.96 -4.94 7.03
CA TYR A 83 -9.68 -4.04 8.14
C TYR A 83 -8.17 -3.78 8.31
N ALA A 84 -7.32 -4.76 8.01
CA ALA A 84 -5.88 -4.58 8.02
C ALA A 84 -5.40 -3.63 6.91
N TYR A 85 -5.95 -3.76 5.69
CA TYR A 85 -5.63 -2.86 4.58
C TYR A 85 -6.18 -1.44 4.79
N LEU A 86 -7.36 -1.34 5.40
CA LEU A 86 -7.98 -0.06 5.75
C LEU A 86 -7.18 0.66 6.85
N ALA A 87 -6.74 -0.08 7.88
CA ALA A 87 -5.83 0.46 8.89
C ALA A 87 -4.48 0.89 8.28
N ALA A 88 -3.91 0.10 7.37
CA ALA A 88 -2.68 0.45 6.65
C ALA A 88 -2.86 1.74 5.82
N ALA A 89 -4.00 1.90 5.13
CA ALA A 89 -4.31 3.10 4.37
C ALA A 89 -4.40 4.34 5.26
N ILE A 90 -5.09 4.23 6.40
CA ILE A 90 -5.23 5.31 7.39
C ILE A 90 -3.87 5.69 7.97
N VAL A 91 -3.08 4.72 8.44
CA VAL A 91 -1.74 4.97 8.97
C VAL A 91 -0.89 5.66 7.92
N ASN A 92 -0.91 5.19 6.68
CA ASN A 92 -0.12 5.76 5.61
C ASN A 92 -0.48 7.22 5.29
N VAL A 93 -1.77 7.62 5.37
CA VAL A 93 -2.19 9.04 5.18
C VAL A 93 -1.85 9.90 6.39
N ILE A 94 -2.01 9.39 7.61
CA ILE A 94 -1.85 10.17 8.84
C ILE A 94 -0.38 10.39 9.19
N PHE A 95 0.48 9.40 8.93
CA PHE A 95 1.90 9.45 9.31
C PHE A 95 2.67 10.68 8.76
N PRO A 96 2.51 11.08 7.49
CA PRO A 96 3.17 12.29 6.97
C PRO A 96 2.47 13.61 7.33
N VAL A 97 1.31 13.59 7.99
CA VAL A 97 0.61 14.81 8.45
C VAL A 97 1.02 15.17 9.88
N ILE A 98 1.35 14.18 10.71
CA ILE A 98 1.72 14.37 12.13
C ILE A 98 3.20 14.76 12.31
N MET A 99 4.08 14.42 11.35
CA MET A 99 5.53 14.69 11.42
C MET A 99 5.97 15.85 10.54
#